data_AF-Q3E6U3-F1
#
_entry.id   AF-Q3E6U3-F1
#
_cell.length_a   1.000
_cell.length_b   1.000
_cell.length_c   1.000
_cell.angle_alpha   90.00
_cell.angle_beta   90.00
_cell.angle_gamma   90.00
#
_symmetry.space_group_name_H-M   'P 1'
#
loop_
_entity.id
_entity.type
_entity.pdbx_description
1 polymer ?
#
loop_
_entity_poly.entity_id
_entity_poly.type
_entity_poly.pdbx_seq_one_letter_code
_entity_poly.pdbx_strand_id
1 'polypeptide(L)'
;MAKSLLMVMLVSIVMFYMACPIFSQEIHEDVAISPTPFEEANSPAMEYDMKLPHYSQKQYDFLEACVEKPSSICGGEIFQNVLDATTLVTDKCCRDILKIGKDCHLGLIKIFFSSYEYKNIASIPRNKQTWNDCLRRVGSKIGVPVSSE
;
A
#
# COMPACT_ATOMS: atom_id res chain seq x y z
N MET A 1 -21.23 -37.44 4.62
CA MET A 1 -20.14 -36.45 4.64
C MET A 1 -20.30 -35.40 3.53
N ALA A 2 -20.42 -35.76 2.25
CA ALA A 2 -20.57 -34.81 1.14
C ALA A 2 -21.74 -33.80 1.28
N LYS A 3 -22.91 -34.24 1.76
CA LYS A 3 -24.07 -33.35 2.00
C LYS A 3 -23.78 -32.26 3.04
N SER A 4 -22.98 -32.57 4.06
CA SER A 4 -22.62 -31.61 5.11
C SER A 4 -21.67 -30.53 4.55
N LEU A 5 -20.72 -30.93 3.71
CA LEU A 5 -19.80 -30.00 3.05
C LEU A 5 -20.54 -29.07 2.08
N LEU A 6 -21.49 -29.60 1.30
CA LEU A 6 -22.33 -28.80 0.41
C LEU A 6 -23.11 -27.73 1.18
N MET A 7 -23.72 -28.09 2.32
CA MET A 7 -24.45 -27.12 3.14
C MET A 7 -23.54 -26.04 3.72
N VAL A 8 -22.33 -26.39 4.20
CA VAL A 8 -21.37 -25.40 4.70
C VAL A 8 -20.94 -24.42 3.60
N MET A 9 -20.65 -24.92 2.40
CA MET A 9 -20.25 -24.07 1.26
C MET A 9 -21.37 -23.09 0.88
N LEU A 10 -22.62 -23.56 0.82
CA LEU A 10 -23.77 -22.69 0.51
C LEU A 10 -23.95 -21.61 1.58
N VAL A 11 -23.79 -21.94 2.86
CA VAL A 11 -23.88 -20.95 3.95
C VAL A 11 -22.77 -19.92 3.83
N SER A 12 -21.51 -20.33 3.59
CA SER A 12 -20.41 -19.40 3.39
C SER A 12 -20.65 -18.46 2.22
N ILE A 13 -21.09 -18.97 1.08
CA ILE A 13 -21.39 -18.18 -0.12
C ILE A 13 -22.48 -17.14 0.18
N VAL A 14 -23.59 -17.54 0.83
CA VAL A 14 -24.66 -16.61 1.21
C VAL A 14 -24.14 -15.54 2.16
N MET A 15 -23.34 -15.89 3.16
CA MET A 15 -22.77 -14.92 4.10
C MET A 15 -21.82 -13.94 3.41
N PHE A 16 -21.04 -14.39 2.42
CA PHE A 16 -20.21 -13.50 1.60
C PHE A 16 -21.06 -12.50 0.80
N TYR A 17 -22.14 -12.94 0.16
CA TYR A 17 -23.03 -12.03 -0.58
C TYR A 17 -23.73 -11.02 0.33
N MET A 18 -24.13 -11.42 1.53
CA MET A 18 -24.78 -10.50 2.48
C MET A 18 -23.77 -9.54 3.15
N ALA A 19 -22.51 -9.95 3.33
CA ALA A 19 -21.45 -9.12 3.92
C ALA A 19 -20.76 -8.19 2.92
N CYS A 20 -20.76 -8.55 1.62
CA CYS A 20 -20.18 -7.77 0.55
C CYS A 20 -21.27 -7.21 -0.39
N PRO A 21 -21.97 -6.12 -0.03
CA PRO A 21 -22.88 -5.43 -0.96
C PRO A 21 -22.15 -4.80 -2.17
N ILE A 22 -20.82 -4.91 -2.23
CA ILE A 22 -19.95 -4.29 -3.24
C ILE A 22 -20.14 -4.92 -4.64
N PHE A 23 -20.75 -6.10 -4.76
CA PHE A 23 -20.94 -6.74 -6.08
C PHE A 23 -22.32 -6.53 -6.73
N SER A 24 -23.26 -5.83 -6.08
CA SER A 24 -24.63 -5.65 -6.59
C SER A 24 -24.98 -4.22 -7.06
N GLN A 25 -23.99 -3.37 -7.29
CA GLN A 25 -24.17 -2.03 -7.86
C GLN A 25 -22.96 -1.82 -8.79
N GLU A 26 -23.01 -2.14 -10.08
CA GLU A 26 -23.78 -1.47 -11.12
C GLU A 26 -24.18 -2.45 -12.24
N ILE A 27 -25.36 -3.07 -12.16
CA ILE A 27 -26.08 -3.52 -13.36
C ILE A 27 -27.51 -3.07 -13.18
N HIS A 28 -27.73 -1.78 -13.40
CA HIS A 28 -29.07 -1.20 -13.40
C HIS A 28 -29.19 -0.20 -14.53
N GLU A 29 -29.11 -0.67 -15.77
CA GLU A 29 -29.95 -0.12 -16.84
C GLU A 29 -30.01 -1.13 -18.00
N ASP A 30 -31.22 -1.40 -18.46
CA ASP A 30 -31.56 -2.27 -19.58
C ASP A 30 -30.89 -1.78 -20.88
N VAL A 31 -29.61 -2.12 -21.06
CA VAL A 31 -28.90 -1.95 -22.32
C VAL A 31 -28.46 -3.33 -22.75
N ALA A 32 -28.95 -3.74 -23.93
CA ALA A 32 -28.55 -4.97 -24.58
C ALA A 32 -27.02 -5.06 -24.58
N ILE A 33 -26.47 -5.93 -23.71
CA ILE A 33 -25.05 -6.21 -23.60
C ILE A 33 -24.67 -7.00 -24.86
N SER A 34 -24.46 -6.24 -25.94
CA SER A 34 -23.54 -6.65 -26.99
C SER A 34 -22.17 -6.78 -26.31
N PRO A 35 -21.43 -7.89 -26.51
CA PRO A 35 -20.13 -8.11 -25.89
C PRO A 35 -19.15 -7.15 -26.55
N THR A 36 -19.18 -5.89 -26.13
CA THR A 36 -18.14 -4.93 -26.44
C THR A 36 -16.91 -5.47 -25.72
N PRO A 37 -15.84 -5.88 -26.44
CA PRO A 37 -14.61 -6.25 -25.78
C PRO A 37 -14.26 -5.11 -24.83
N PHE A 38 -13.94 -5.44 -23.59
CA PHE A 38 -13.25 -4.53 -22.69
C PHE A 38 -11.93 -4.18 -23.39
N GLU A 39 -11.95 -3.23 -24.31
CA GLU A 39 -10.80 -2.42 -24.61
C GLU A 39 -10.58 -1.61 -23.33
N GLU A 40 -9.90 -2.25 -22.39
CA GLU A 40 -9.27 -1.61 -21.26
C GLU A 40 -8.33 -0.58 -21.88
N ALA A 41 -8.88 0.61 -22.11
CA ALA A 41 -8.16 1.73 -22.67
C ALA A 41 -7.04 2.00 -21.67
N ASN A 42 -5.82 1.53 -22.01
CA ASN A 42 -4.64 1.69 -21.19
C ASN A 42 -4.54 3.17 -20.83
N SER A 43 -4.88 3.50 -19.58
CA SER A 43 -4.87 4.88 -19.15
C SER A 43 -3.43 5.38 -19.18
N PRO A 44 -3.19 6.68 -19.42
CA PRO A 44 -1.84 7.24 -19.36
C PRO A 44 -1.12 6.93 -18.04
N ALA A 45 -1.89 6.77 -16.94
CA ALA A 45 -1.38 6.33 -15.65
C ALA A 45 -0.89 4.87 -15.68
N MET A 46 -1.70 3.94 -16.18
CA MET A 46 -1.32 2.53 -16.29
C MET A 46 -0.10 2.32 -17.19
N GLU A 47 -0.05 2.98 -18.35
CA GLU A 47 1.09 2.89 -19.26
C GLU A 47 2.37 3.46 -18.61
N TYR A 48 2.25 4.55 -17.86
CA TYR A 48 3.37 5.16 -17.15
C TYR A 48 3.85 4.28 -15.99
N ASP A 49 2.92 3.76 -15.19
CA ASP A 49 3.23 2.96 -14.01
C ASP A 49 3.80 1.59 -14.38
N MET A 50 3.36 1.00 -15.49
CA MET A 50 4.01 -0.20 -16.04
C MET A 50 5.47 0.06 -16.48
N LYS A 51 5.82 1.32 -16.76
CA LYS A 51 7.18 1.80 -17.08
C LYS A 51 7.88 2.44 -15.89
N LEU A 52 7.36 2.31 -14.66
CA LEU A 52 8.05 2.69 -13.41
C LEU A 52 9.51 2.19 -13.44
N PRO A 53 10.42 2.87 -12.73
CA PRO A 53 11.86 2.69 -12.92
C PRO A 53 12.24 1.22 -13.02
N HIS A 54 13.08 0.90 -14.01
CA HIS A 54 13.57 -0.46 -14.24
C HIS A 54 14.34 -0.97 -13.02
N TYR A 55 13.62 -1.49 -12.04
CA TYR A 55 14.18 -2.20 -10.91
C TYR A 55 14.71 -3.53 -11.43
N SER A 56 15.93 -3.88 -10.99
CA SER A 56 16.42 -5.25 -11.14
C SER A 56 15.51 -6.22 -10.38
N GLN A 57 15.48 -7.49 -10.79
CA GLN A 57 14.73 -8.52 -10.06
C GLN A 57 15.06 -8.51 -8.56
N LYS A 58 16.35 -8.38 -8.21
CA LYS A 58 16.81 -8.28 -6.82
C LYS A 58 16.16 -7.11 -6.05
N GLN A 59 15.93 -5.98 -6.71
CA GLN A 59 15.27 -4.84 -6.07
C GLN A 59 13.78 -5.09 -5.90
N TYR A 60 13.11 -5.73 -6.88
CA TYR A 60 11.73 -6.17 -6.72
C TYR A 60 11.59 -7.16 -5.57
N ASP A 61 12.42 -8.20 -5.51
CA ASP A 61 12.39 -9.19 -4.43
C ASP A 61 12.60 -8.53 -3.06
N PHE A 62 13.50 -7.54 -2.98
CA PHE A 62 13.70 -6.76 -1.76
C PHE A 62 12.44 -5.97 -1.36
N LEU A 63 11.80 -5.29 -2.31
CA LEU A 63 10.61 -4.47 -2.07
C LEU A 63 9.39 -5.33 -1.74
N GLU A 64 9.23 -6.47 -2.39
CA GLU A 64 8.21 -7.47 -2.06
C GLU A 64 8.38 -7.95 -0.61
N ALA A 65 9.60 -8.36 -0.22
CA ALA A 65 9.90 -8.74 1.14
C ALA A 65 9.67 -7.61 2.16
N CYS A 66 9.72 -6.33 1.74
CA CYS A 66 9.37 -5.19 2.57
C CYS A 66 7.84 -5.05 2.76
N VAL A 67 7.05 -5.29 1.71
CA VAL A 67 5.57 -5.25 1.77
C VAL A 67 5.02 -6.36 2.67
N GLU A 68 5.67 -7.53 2.69
CA GLU A 68 5.29 -8.65 3.55
C GLU A 68 5.58 -8.42 5.04
N LYS A 69 6.38 -7.40 5.40
CA LYS A 69 6.62 -7.09 6.81
C LYS A 69 5.33 -6.62 7.47
N PRO A 70 5.06 -7.04 8.72
CA PRO A 70 3.91 -6.54 9.48
C PRO A 70 3.97 -5.01 9.56
N SER A 71 3.04 -4.36 8.88
CA SER A 71 2.91 -2.90 8.85
C SER A 71 1.54 -2.51 9.37
N SER A 72 1.48 -1.38 10.08
CA SER A 72 0.24 -0.78 10.53
C SER A 72 -0.31 0.20 9.49
N ILE A 73 -1.56 0.63 9.68
CA ILE A 73 -2.24 1.63 8.86
C ILE A 73 -1.62 3.02 9.09
N CYS A 74 -0.39 3.22 8.62
CA CYS A 74 0.36 4.47 8.75
C CYS A 74 0.60 5.16 7.40
N GLY A 75 0.24 4.51 6.29
CA GLY A 75 0.39 5.07 4.95
C GLY A 75 -0.26 6.45 4.82
N GLY A 76 -1.47 6.63 5.37
CA GLY A 76 -2.15 7.93 5.39
C GLY A 76 -1.41 9.00 6.21
N GLU A 77 -0.93 8.67 7.42
CA GLU A 77 -0.15 9.61 8.24
C GLU A 77 1.17 10.00 7.56
N ILE A 78 1.86 9.03 6.96
CA ILE A 78 3.12 9.27 6.24
C ILE A 78 2.85 10.14 5.00
N PHE A 79 1.79 9.84 4.25
CA PHE A 79 1.39 10.62 3.09
C PHE A 79 1.08 12.07 3.49
N GLN A 80 0.30 12.27 4.55
CA GLN A 80 -0.01 13.61 5.03
C GLN A 80 1.22 14.36 5.55
N ASN A 81 2.14 13.68 6.25
CA ASN A 81 3.42 14.27 6.67
C ASN A 81 4.31 14.68 5.47
N VAL A 82 4.20 13.99 4.33
CA VAL A 82 4.86 14.38 3.08
C VAL A 82 4.27 15.67 2.53
N LEU A 83 2.94 15.77 2.48
CA LEU A 83 2.25 16.94 1.95
C LEU A 83 2.37 18.16 2.87
N ASP A 84 2.34 17.94 4.18
CA ASP A 84 2.38 18.97 5.21
C ASP A 84 3.42 18.64 6.29
N ALA A 85 4.44 19.49 6.37
CA ALA A 85 5.54 19.40 7.33
C ALA A 85 5.09 19.45 8.79
N THR A 86 3.96 20.12 9.06
CA THR A 86 3.46 20.36 10.42
C THR A 86 2.72 19.15 10.97
N THR A 87 2.25 18.27 10.08
CA THR A 87 1.63 17.00 10.45
C THR A 87 2.68 16.01 10.94
N LEU A 88 2.71 15.74 12.24
CA LEU A 88 3.64 14.80 12.85
C LEU A 88 3.14 13.36 12.76
N VAL A 89 4.05 12.45 12.42
CA VAL A 89 3.78 11.01 12.50
C VAL A 89 3.66 10.59 13.97
N THR A 90 2.64 9.80 14.28
CA THR A 90 2.38 9.34 15.65
C THR A 90 3.50 8.41 16.14
N ASP A 91 3.68 8.33 17.46
CA ASP A 91 4.64 7.40 18.08
C ASP A 91 4.38 5.93 17.72
N LYS A 92 3.11 5.57 17.51
CA LYS A 92 2.70 4.24 17.03
C LYS A 92 3.26 4.02 15.62
N CYS A 93 2.97 4.92 14.70
CA CYS A 93 3.48 4.83 13.33
C CYS A 93 5.00 4.89 13.26
N CYS A 94 5.64 5.70 14.10
CA CYS A 94 7.10 5.71 14.21
C CYS A 94 7.66 4.35 14.61
N ARG A 95 7.06 3.66 15.59
CA ARG A 95 7.51 2.31 15.97
C ARG A 95 7.39 1.32 14.81
N ASP A 96 6.33 1.43 14.02
CA ASP A 96 6.10 0.51 12.91
C ASP A 96 7.00 0.80 11.70
N ILE A 97 7.24 2.08 11.39
CA ILE A 97 8.27 2.51 10.43
C ILE A 97 9.63 1.93 10.83
N LEU A 98 10.03 2.07 12.10
CA LEU A 98 11.32 1.57 12.57
C LEU A 98 11.42 0.04 12.52
N LYS A 99 10.33 -0.69 12.76
CA LYS A 99 10.30 -2.16 12.67
C LYS A 99 10.51 -2.67 11.23
N ILE A 100 9.96 -1.99 10.23
CA ILE A 100 10.16 -2.41 8.84
C ILE A 100 11.58 -2.12 8.35
N GLY A 101 12.25 -1.12 8.93
CA GLY A 101 13.63 -0.74 8.62
C GLY A 101 13.74 0.40 7.61
N LYS A 102 14.88 1.12 7.64
CA LYS A 102 15.12 2.35 6.88
C LYS A 102 14.99 2.11 5.38
N ASP A 103 15.65 1.07 4.90
CA ASP A 103 15.70 0.77 3.47
C ASP A 103 14.34 0.32 2.94
N CYS A 104 13.57 -0.45 3.72
CA CYS A 104 12.19 -0.79 3.37
C CYS A 104 11.31 0.46 3.34
N HIS A 105 11.37 1.31 4.37
CA HIS A 105 10.59 2.53 4.42
C HIS A 105 10.89 3.44 3.23
N LEU A 106 12.16 3.76 2.96
CA LEU A 106 12.54 4.63 1.85
C LEU A 106 12.29 3.99 0.49
N GLY A 107 12.46 2.67 0.36
CA GLY A 107 12.19 1.92 -0.86
C GLY A 107 10.72 1.95 -1.25
N LEU A 108 9.82 1.65 -0.31
CA LEU A 108 8.37 1.67 -0.54
C LEU A 108 7.87 3.08 -0.87
N ILE A 109 8.35 4.09 -0.13
CA ILE A 109 8.04 5.49 -0.42
C ILE A 109 8.52 5.89 -1.82
N LYS A 110 9.72 5.46 -2.21
CA LYS A 110 10.24 5.77 -3.54
C LYS A 110 9.34 5.23 -4.64
N ILE A 111 8.86 3.99 -4.54
CA ILE A 111 7.96 3.42 -5.55
C ILE A 111 6.64 4.19 -5.57
N PHE A 112 6.01 4.36 -4.41
CA PHE A 112 4.70 5.00 -4.30
C PHE A 112 4.70 6.40 -4.93
N PHE A 113 5.70 7.21 -4.57
CA PHE A 113 5.86 8.55 -5.11
C PHE A 113 6.52 8.61 -6.49
N SER A 114 6.89 7.48 -7.10
CA SER A 114 7.28 7.43 -8.51
C SER A 114 6.09 7.19 -9.44
N SER A 115 4.93 6.78 -8.90
CA SER A 115 3.72 6.55 -9.69
C SER A 115 3.23 7.82 -10.37
N TYR A 116 2.46 7.65 -11.44
CA TYR A 116 1.97 8.73 -12.29
C TYR A 116 1.31 9.85 -11.49
N GLU A 117 0.48 9.48 -10.50
CA GLU A 117 -0.30 10.41 -9.68
C GLU A 117 0.57 11.27 -8.75
N TYR A 118 1.67 10.71 -8.24
CA TYR A 118 2.46 11.32 -7.16
C TYR A 118 3.89 11.70 -7.57
N LYS A 119 4.31 11.43 -8.81
CA LYS A 119 5.67 11.69 -9.34
C LYS A 119 6.21 13.10 -9.15
N ASN A 120 5.32 14.09 -9.01
CA ASN A 120 5.69 15.49 -8.83
C ASN A 120 5.91 15.88 -7.35
N ILE A 121 5.73 14.95 -6.42
CA ILE A 121 5.90 15.19 -4.98
C ILE A 121 7.29 14.72 -4.55
N ALA A 122 8.11 15.66 -4.06
CA ALA A 122 9.44 15.37 -3.55
C ALA A 122 9.38 14.72 -2.14
N SER A 123 9.12 13.41 -2.10
CA SER A 123 8.85 12.68 -0.85
C SER A 123 10.10 12.19 -0.11
N ILE A 124 11.19 11.88 -0.81
CA ILE A 124 12.37 11.23 -0.21
C ILE A 124 13.03 12.07 0.89
N PRO A 125 13.30 13.38 0.71
CA PRO A 125 13.91 14.19 1.77
C PRO A 125 13.04 14.23 3.04
N ARG A 126 11.72 14.36 2.89
CA ARG A 126 10.80 14.33 4.03
C ARG A 126 10.85 12.99 4.75
N ASN A 127 10.75 11.88 4.03
CA ASN A 127 10.72 10.56 4.66
C ASN A 127 12.04 10.23 5.37
N LYS A 128 13.19 10.72 4.88
CA LYS A 128 14.46 10.67 5.64
C LYS A 128 14.38 11.46 6.95
N GLN A 129 13.81 12.66 6.93
CA GLN A 129 13.60 13.45 8.15
C GLN A 129 12.66 12.73 9.13
N THR A 130 11.56 12.16 8.64
CA THR A 130 10.59 11.40 9.43
C THR A 130 11.22 10.16 10.06
N TRP A 131 12.03 9.41 9.30
CA TRP A 131 12.82 8.30 9.83
C TRP A 131 13.68 8.75 11.02
N ASN A 132 14.45 9.85 10.87
CA ASN A 132 15.31 10.38 11.91
C ASN A 132 14.52 10.87 13.13
N ASP A 133 13.37 11.52 12.92
CA ASP A 133 12.48 11.94 14.01
C ASP A 133 11.94 10.74 14.80
N CYS A 134 11.47 9.71 14.10
CA CYS A 134 11.00 8.48 14.71
C CYS A 134 12.11 7.77 15.50
N LEU A 135 13.32 7.69 14.93
CA LEU A 135 14.49 7.11 15.60
C LEU A 135 14.81 7.86 16.89
N ARG A 136 14.79 9.20 16.86
CA ARG A 136 15.02 10.05 18.03
C ARG A 136 13.94 9.88 19.11
N ARG A 137 12.66 9.81 18.72
CA ARG A 137 11.53 9.80 19.66
C ARG A 137 11.30 8.45 20.32
N VAL A 138 11.44 7.36 19.55
CA VAL A 138 11.07 6.02 20.02
C VAL A 138 12.13 4.95 19.78
N GLY A 139 13.25 5.25 19.11
CA GLY A 139 14.26 4.26 18.75
C GLY A 139 14.88 3.54 19.96
N SER A 140 15.17 4.26 21.05
CA SER A 140 15.71 3.68 22.29
C SER A 140 14.77 2.67 22.96
N LYS A 141 13.47 2.75 22.70
CA LYS A 141 12.45 1.86 23.31
C LYS A 141 12.27 0.54 22.57
N ILE A 142 12.72 0.43 21.31
CA ILE A 142 12.49 -0.76 20.47
C ILE A 142 13.72 -1.69 20.50
N GLY A 143 14.88 -1.21 20.96
CA GLY A 143 16.13 -2.00 20.92
C GLY A 143 16.63 -2.26 19.49
N VAL A 144 16.15 -1.48 18.51
CA VAL A 144 16.62 -1.54 17.12
C VAL A 144 18.02 -0.93 17.07
N PRO A 145 19.00 -1.54 16.37
CA PRO A 145 20.31 -0.92 16.16
C PRO A 145 20.13 0.44 15.48
N VAL A 146 20.47 1.50 16.21
CA VAL A 146 20.37 2.88 15.77
C VAL A 146 21.50 3.15 14.79
N SER A 147 21.27 3.00 13.49
CA SER A 147 22.12 3.64 12.47
C SER A 147 21.54 5.01 12.14
N SER A 148 21.96 6.02 12.93
CA SER A 148 21.85 7.42 12.51
C SER A 148 22.91 7.69 11.45
N GLU A 149 22.50 8.38 10.38
CA GLU A 149 23.42 8.92 9.36
C GLU A 149 24.03 10.22 9.84
#